data_AF-A0A7T4Y6F6-F1
#
_entry.id   AF-A0A7T4Y6F6-F1
#
_cell.length_a   1.000
_cell.length_b   1.000
_cell.length_c   1.000
_cell.angle_alpha   90.00
_cell.angle_beta   90.00
_cell.angle_gamma   90.00
#
_symmetry.space_group_name_H-M   'P 1'
#
loop_
_entity.id
_entity.type
_entity.pdbx_description
1 polymer ?
#
loop_
_entity_poly.entity_id
_entity_poly.type
_entity_poly.pdbx_seq_one_letter_code
_entity_poly.pdbx_strand_id
1 'polypeptide(L)' 'MSPKPARTLTFKCKKCNKPVTLYLQKVSACSHITPYQGFCKCGEMMRHATGDKDAVASFVESNDIHWAHHHHHH' A
#
# COMPACT_ATOMS: atom_id res chain seq x y z
N MET A 1 -15.19 -17.09 -4.15
CA MET A 1 -14.62 -16.67 -2.85
C MET A 1 -13.43 -15.78 -3.13
N SER A 2 -13.56 -14.47 -2.93
CA SER A 2 -12.39 -13.57 -3.00
C SER A 2 -11.48 -13.89 -1.82
N PRO A 3 -10.21 -14.26 -2.04
CA PRO A 3 -9.29 -14.57 -0.94
C PRO A 3 -9.15 -13.34 -0.03
N LYS A 4 -9.17 -13.56 1.30
CA LYS A 4 -8.89 -12.48 2.25
C LYS A 4 -7.49 -11.92 1.95
N PRO A 5 -7.31 -10.59 1.90
CA PRO A 5 -6.00 -10.01 1.63
C PRO A 5 -5.01 -10.48 2.70
N ALA A 6 -3.78 -10.79 2.27
CA ALA A 6 -2.71 -11.13 3.19
C ALA A 6 -2.48 -9.97 4.15
N ARG A 7 -2.16 -10.25 5.41
CA ARG A 7 -1.85 -9.18 6.38
C ARG A 7 -0.50 -8.52 6.11
N THR A 8 0.39 -9.24 5.45
CA THR A 8 1.74 -8.79 5.10
C THR A 8 2.16 -9.32 3.74
N LEU A 9 3.02 -8.57 3.06
CA LEU A 9 3.66 -8.96 1.81
C LEU A 9 5.16 -8.68 1.90
N THR A 10 5.99 -9.53 1.32
CA THR A 10 7.45 -9.35 1.31
C THR A 10 7.93 -9.00 -0.10
N PHE A 11 8.57 -7.85 -0.24
CA PHE A 11 9.14 -7.37 -1.51
C PHE A 11 10.64 -7.12 -1.39
N LYS A 12 11.34 -6.98 -2.51
CA LYS A 12 12.73 -6.51 -2.52
C LYS A 12 12.76 -4.98 -2.51
N CYS A 13 13.53 -4.40 -1.60
CA CYS A 13 13.80 -2.95 -1.58
C CYS A 13 14.44 -2.52 -2.90
N LYS A 14 13.96 -1.45 -3.51
CA LYS A 14 14.57 -0.90 -4.74
C LYS A 14 15.97 -0.32 -4.51
N LYS A 15 16.27 0.11 -3.28
CA LYS A 15 17.52 0.78 -2.93
C LYS A 15 18.64 -0.18 -2.51
N CYS A 16 18.32 -1.19 -1.70
CA CYS A 16 19.33 -2.11 -1.15
C CYS A 16 19.10 -3.58 -1.51
N ASN A 17 18.09 -3.88 -2.32
CA ASN A 17 17.72 -5.22 -2.80
C ASN A 17 17.42 -6.26 -1.70
N LYS A 18 17.38 -5.83 -0.43
CA LYS A 18 17.02 -6.66 0.73
C LYS A 18 15.51 -6.89 0.80
N PRO A 19 15.06 -8.01 1.40
CA PRO A 19 13.64 -8.23 1.65
C PRO A 19 13.08 -7.18 2.62
N VAL A 20 11.88 -6.70 2.32
CA VAL A 20 11.11 -5.70 3.07
C VAL A 20 9.71 -6.23 3.25
N THR A 21 9.27 -6.33 4.51
CA THR A 21 7.90 -6.68 4.85
C THR A 21 7.04 -5.43 4.84
N LEU A 22 6.04 -5.41 3.97
CA LEU A 22 4.98 -4.42 3.96
C LEU A 22 3.79 -4.97 4.71
N TYR A 23 3.14 -4.12 5.47
CA TYR A 23 1.98 -4.44 6.28
C TYR A 23 0.73 -3.86 5.63
N LEU A 24 -0.35 -4.62 5.67
CA LEU A 24 -1.65 -4.13 5.24
C LEU A 24 -2.00 -2.89 6.05
N GLN A 25 -2.17 -1.76 5.36
CA GLN A 25 -2.58 -0.52 5.98
C GLN A 25 -4.07 -0.56 6.27
N LYS A 26 -4.45 -0.09 7.45
CA LYS A 26 -5.84 -0.03 7.88
C LYS A 26 -6.51 1.16 7.17
N VAL A 27 -6.99 0.95 5.95
CA VAL A 27 -7.88 1.92 5.31
C VAL A 27 -9.31 1.65 5.77
N SER A 28 -9.85 2.55 6.57
CA SER A 28 -11.22 2.49 7.07
C SER A 28 -12.28 2.69 5.98
N ALA A 29 -11.89 3.11 4.77
CA ALA A 29 -12.83 3.63 3.78
C ALA A 29 -12.76 3.00 2.38
N CYS A 30 -11.78 2.14 2.06
CA CYS A 30 -11.55 1.74 0.67
C CYS A 30 -11.62 0.22 0.49
N SER A 31 -12.83 -0.32 0.36
CA SER A 31 -13.07 -1.75 0.09
C SER A 31 -12.54 -2.24 -1.27
N HIS A 32 -12.17 -1.31 -2.16
CA HIS A 32 -11.74 -1.58 -3.54
C HIS A 32 -10.22 -1.53 -3.73
N ILE A 33 -9.46 -1.23 -2.68
CA ILE A 33 -8.00 -1.19 -2.69
C ILE A 33 -7.46 -1.90 -1.45
N THR A 34 -6.34 -2.58 -1.63
CA THR A 34 -5.59 -3.24 -0.57
C THR A 34 -4.21 -2.58 -0.49
N PRO A 35 -4.03 -1.54 0.33
CA PRO A 35 -2.78 -0.82 0.45
C PRO A 35 -1.84 -1.51 1.46
N TYR A 36 -0.57 -1.59 1.09
CA TYR A 36 0.52 -2.13 1.87
C TYR A 36 1.64 -1.10 1.96
N GLN A 37 2.17 -0.92 3.16
CA GLN A 37 3.27 0.01 3.40
C GLN A 37 4.23 -0.58 4.42
N GLY A 38 5.50 -0.22 4.30
CA GLY A 38 6.53 -0.60 5.25
C GLY A 38 7.81 0.16 4.99
N PHE A 39 8.70 0.13 5.97
CA PHE A 39 10.03 0.70 5.86
C PHE A 39 11.06 -0.40 5.76
N CYS A 40 11.95 -0.27 4.78
CA CYS A 40 13.16 -1.07 4.72
C CYS A 40 14.10 -0.66 5.86
N LYS A 41 14.92 -1.61 6.33
CA LYS A 41 16.01 -1.35 7.28
C LYS A 41 17.03 -0.31 6.78
N CYS A 42 17.08 -0.04 5.47
CA CYS A 42 17.92 1.01 4.90
C CYS A 42 17.31 2.42 4.95
N GLY A 43 16.12 2.58 5.56
CA GLY A 43 15.38 3.84 5.61
C GLY A 43 14.49 4.11 4.39
N GLU A 44 14.45 3.20 3.41
CA GLU A 44 13.60 3.37 2.23
C GLU A 44 12.15 3.00 2.55
N MET A 45 11.23 3.93 2.35
CA MET A 45 9.81 3.64 2.47
C MET A 45 9.31 2.94 1.19
N MET A 46 8.63 1.82 1.36
CA MET A 46 8.08 1.03 0.27
C MET A 46 6.56 1.03 0.37
N ARG A 47 5.89 1.30 -0.75
CA ARG A 47 4.44 1.28 -0.88
C ARG A 47 4.04 0.33 -1.99
N HIS A 48 2.96 -0.42 -1.75
CA HIS A 48 2.36 -1.29 -2.74
C HIS A 48 0.85 -1.31 -2.53
N ALA A 49 0.06 -1.31 -3.59
CA ALA A 49 -1.37 -1.50 -3.47
C ALA A 49 -1.88 -2.36 -4.62
N THR A 50 -2.98 -3.07 -4.35
CA THR A 50 -3.69 -3.88 -5.35
C THR A 50 -5.17 -3.55 -5.29
N GLY A 51 -5.86 -3.58 -6.42
CA GLY A 51 -7.28 -3.28 -6.50
C GLY A 51 -7.58 -2.38 -7.68
N ASP A 52 -8.46 -1.39 -7.48
CA ASP A 52 -8.79 -0.38 -8.48
C ASP A 52 -7.53 0.38 -8.97
N LYS A 53 -7.38 0.52 -10.29
CA LYS A 53 -6.17 1.09 -10.90
C LYS A 53 -5.94 2.54 -10.52
N ASP A 54 -7.01 3.33 -10.44
CA ASP A 54 -6.93 4.76 -10.11
C ASP A 54 -6.55 4.95 -8.65
N ALA A 55 -7.22 4.21 -7.76
CA ALA A 55 -6.90 4.22 -6.34
C ALA A 55 -5.47 3.73 -6.06
N VAL A 56 -5.00 2.70 -6.78
CA VAL A 56 -3.62 2.18 -6.67
C VAL A 56 -2.62 3.24 -7.11
N ALA A 57 -2.82 3.91 -8.25
CA ALA A 57 -1.94 4.97 -8.72
C ALA A 57 -1.86 6.11 -7.69
N SER A 58 -3.02 6.59 -7.25
CA SER A 58 -3.13 7.65 -6.24
C SER A 58 -2.41 7.28 -4.94
N PHE A 59 -2.55 6.05 -4.43
CA PHE A 59 -1.86 5.60 -3.22
C PHE A 59 -0.34 5.49 -3.38
N VAL A 60 0.14 4.98 -4.53
CA VAL A 60 1.58 4.82 -4.77
C VAL A 60 2.26 6.18 -4.97
N GLU A 61 1.58 7.13 -5.61
CA GLU A 61 2.08 8.50 -5.80
C GLU A 61 1.97 9.36 -4.54
N SER A 62 1.00 9.05 -3.68
CA SER A 62 0.83 9.75 -2.41
C SER A 62 2.02 9.46 -1.50
N ASN A 63 2.90 10.45 -1.37
CA ASN A 63 3.97 10.44 -0.39
C ASN A 63 3.48 10.68 1.05
N ASP A 64 2.18 10.80 1.24
CA ASP A 64 1.54 10.99 2.53
C ASP A 64 1.48 9.67 3.34
N ILE A 65 1.56 9.78 4.66
CA ILE A 65 1.43 8.65 5.60
C ILE A 65 -0.05 8.42 5.97
N HIS A 66 -0.89 9.43 5.80
CA HIS A 66 -2.32 9.44 6.09
C HIS A 66 -3.14 9.53 4.81
N TRP A 67 -2.78 8.74 3.79
CA TRP A 67 -3.55 8.69 2.55
C TRP A 67 -5.04 8.41 2.85
N ALA A 68 -5.87 9.39 2.55
CA ALA A 68 -7.32 9.30 2.59
C ALA A 68 -7.82 9.49 1.16
N HIS A 69 -8.31 8.42 0.54
CA HIS A 69 -9.07 8.55 -0.70
C HIS A 69 -10.39 9.23 -0.36
N HIS A 70 -10.45 10.56 -0.50
CA HIS A 70 -11.71 11.25 -0.49
C HIS A 70 -12.51 10.75 -1.69
N HIS A 71 -13.51 9.90 -1.43
CA HIS A 71 -14.56 9.70 -2.42
C HIS A 71 -15.19 11.07 -2.66
N HIS A 72 -14.92 11.67 -3.81
CA HIS A 72 -15.70 12.78 -4.30
C HIS A 72 -17.10 12.23 -4.57
N HIS A 73 -17.94 12.20 -3.54
CA HIS A 73 -19.37 12.01 -3.70
C HIS A 73 -19.87 13.22 -4.48
N HIS A 74 -20.17 13.02 -5.76
CA HIS A 74 -21.08 13.89 -6.49
C HIS A 74 -22.50 13.71 -5.95
#